data_AF-A0A5K8A9N5-F1
#
_entry.id   AF-A0A5K8A9N5-F1
#
_cell.length_a   1.000
_cell.length_b   1.000
_cell.length_c   1.000
_cell.angle_alpha   90.00
_cell.angle_beta   90.00
_cell.angle_gamma   90.00
#
_symmetry.space_group_name_H-M   'P 1'
#
loop_
_entity.id
_entity.type
_entity.pdbx_description
1 polymer ?
#
loop_
_entity_poly.entity_id
_entity_poly.type
_entity_poly.pdbx_seq_one_letter_code
_entity_poly.pdbx_strand_id
1 'polypeptide(L)' 'MTAPQLDIQSLNLSLGKFSLRNINLSCEKGEYHILLGPTGSGKTSLMKCILGFYRITKGKIFSKDKNTRVFEK' A
#
# COMPACT_ATOMS: atom_id res chain seq x y z
N MET A 1 -15.82 -5.69 -16.36
CA MET A 1 -14.74 -5.81 -15.36
C MET A 1 -14.69 -4.50 -14.60
N THR A 2 -14.89 -4.53 -13.29
CA THR A 2 -14.90 -3.34 -12.42
C THR A 2 -13.45 -2.93 -12.13
N ALA A 3 -13.15 -1.64 -12.01
CA ALA A 3 -11.81 -1.20 -11.64
C ALA A 3 -11.55 -1.43 -10.13
N PRO A 4 -10.31 -1.80 -9.73
CA PRO A 4 -9.97 -2.09 -8.34
C PRO A 4 -10.21 -0.87 -7.44
N GLN A 5 -10.66 -1.15 -6.21
CA GLN A 5 -10.92 -0.14 -5.19
C GLN A 5 -9.61 0.37 -4.57
N LEU A 6 -8.60 -0.51 -4.50
CA LEU A 6 -7.23 -0.23 -4.10
C LEU A 6 -6.28 -0.96 -5.05
N ASP A 7 -5.29 -0.24 -5.58
CA ASP A 7 -4.22 -0.84 -6.38
C ASP A 7 -2.86 -0.29 -5.97
N ILE A 8 -1.93 -1.18 -5.63
CA ILE A 8 -0.58 -0.89 -5.18
C ILE A 8 0.38 -1.47 -6.20
N GLN A 9 1.23 -0.61 -6.77
CA GLN A 9 2.19 -0.99 -7.80
C GLN A 9 3.60 -0.68 -7.33
N SER A 10 4.41 -1.73 -7.15
CA SER A 10 5.83 -1.67 -6.76
C SER A 10 6.10 -0.72 -5.58
N LEU A 11 5.28 -0.79 -4.53
CA LEU A 11 5.44 0.05 -3.34
C LEU A 11 6.74 -0.30 -2.62
N ASN A 12 7.53 0.74 -2.39
CA ASN A 12 8.73 0.69 -1.57
C ASN A 12 8.61 1.71 -0.44
N LEU A 13 9.12 1.34 0.74
CA LEU A 13 9.20 2.19 1.91
C LEU A 13 10.54 1.95 2.60
N SER A 14 11.22 3.01 3.04
CA SER A 14 12.41 2.90 3.88
C SER A 14 12.20 3.70 5.17
N LEU A 15 12.40 3.03 6.31
CA LEU A 15 12.30 3.57 7.66
C LEU A 15 13.55 3.17 8.45
N GLY A 16 14.66 3.87 8.21
CA GLY A 16 15.95 3.52 8.81
C GLY A 16 16.40 2.11 8.40
N LYS A 17 16.53 1.20 9.38
CA LYS A 17 16.93 -0.20 9.14
C LYS A 17 15.83 -1.08 8.56
N PHE A 18 14.57 -0.65 8.60
CA PHE A 18 13.42 -1.40 8.10
C PHE A 18 13.00 -0.93 6.70
N SER A 19 12.55 -1.84 5.84
CA SER A 19 12.03 -1.48 4.52
C SER A 19 10.93 -2.42 4.04
N LEU A 20 9.92 -1.87 3.37
CA LEU A 20 9.05 -2.63 2.46
C LEU A 20 9.63 -2.53 1.05
N ARG A 21 9.64 -3.64 0.33
CA ARG A 21 10.28 -3.72 -0.99
C ARG A 21 9.32 -4.34 -1.99
N ASN A 22 9.06 -3.60 -3.07
CA ASN A 22 8.28 -4.05 -4.23
C ASN A 22 6.95 -4.76 -3.86
N ILE A 23 6.16 -4.14 -2.97
CA ILE A 23 4.85 -4.67 -2.60
C ILE A 23 3.86 -4.36 -3.72
N ASN A 24 3.13 -5.39 -4.16
CA ASN A 24 2.05 -5.29 -5.13
C ASN A 24 0.78 -5.90 -4.53
N LEU A 25 -0.34 -5.20 -4.64
CA LEU A 25 -1.62 -5.63 -4.07
C LEU A 25 -2.75 -4.95 -4.82
N SER A 26 -3.72 -5.74 -5.28
CA SER A 26 -4.99 -5.25 -5.82
C SER A 26 -6.12 -5.76 -4.94
N CYS A 27 -7.08 -4.89 -4.64
CA CYS A 27 -8.31 -5.24 -3.94
C CYS A 27 -9.50 -4.70 -4.71
N GLU A 28 -10.37 -5.61 -5.16
CA GLU A 28 -11.57 -5.27 -5.90
C GLU A 28 -12.70 -4.81 -4.96
N LYS A 29 -13.66 -4.08 -5.53
CA LYS A 29 -14.82 -3.63 -4.74
C LYS A 29 -15.61 -4.83 -4.22
N GLY A 30 -15.80 -4.89 -2.91
CA GLY A 30 -16.54 -5.97 -2.23
C GLY A 30 -15.67 -7.13 -1.74
N GLU A 31 -14.36 -7.08 -1.98
CA GLU A 31 -13.43 -8.07 -1.44
C GLU A 31 -13.00 -7.75 -0.01
N TYR A 32 -12.73 -8.79 0.76
CA TYR A 32 -12.13 -8.71 2.08
C TYR A 32 -10.79 -9.43 2.06
N HIS A 33 -9.72 -8.70 2.36
CA HIS A 33 -8.37 -9.21 2.42
C HIS A 33 -7.88 -9.24 3.87
N ILE A 34 -7.11 -10.26 4.22
CA ILE A 34 -6.48 -10.38 5.54
C ILE A 34 -4.97 -10.26 5.37
N LEU A 35 -4.36 -9.27 6.02
CA LEU A 35 -2.92 -9.07 6.01
C LEU A 35 -2.26 -9.84 7.17
N LEU A 36 -1.65 -10.98 6.87
CA LEU A 36 -1.00 -11.86 7.83
C LEU A 36 0.53 -11.77 7.77
N GLY A 37 1.19 -12.21 8.84
CA GLY A 37 2.65 -12.32 8.93
C GLY A 37 3.18 -12.10 10.35
N PRO A 38 4.45 -12.44 10.62
CA PRO A 38 5.06 -12.33 11.95
C PRO A 38 5.19 -10.88 12.42
N THR A 39 5.37 -10.68 13.73
CA THR A 39 5.67 -9.35 14.28
C THR A 39 6.91 -8.77 13.62
N GLY A 40 6.87 -7.47 13.28
CA GLY A 40 7.96 -6.80 12.57
C GLY A 40 7.98 -7.00 11.05
N SER A 41 7.11 -7.82 10.45
CA SER A 41 7.07 -8.01 8.99
C SER A 41 6.63 -6.78 8.18
N GLY A 42 6.16 -5.72 8.85
CA GLY A 42 5.78 -4.47 8.20
C GLY A 42 4.30 -4.28 7.91
N LYS A 43 3.41 -5.14 8.44
CA LYS A 43 1.95 -5.02 8.23
C LYS A 43 1.40 -3.64 8.56
N THR A 44 1.73 -3.14 9.76
CA THR A 44 1.32 -1.80 10.21
C THR A 44 1.93 -0.70 9.35
N SER A 45 3.18 -0.87 8.91
CA SER A 45 3.85 0.08 8.00
C SER A 45 3.18 0.13 6.63
N LEU A 46 2.78 -1.01 6.08
CA LEU A 46 2.05 -1.10 4.81
C LEU A 46 0.68 -0.42 4.93
N MET A 47 -0.06 -0.70 6.00
CA MET A 47 -1.34 -0.03 6.28
C MET A 47 -1.16 1.49 6.43
N LYS A 48 -0.12 1.94 7.11
CA LYS A 48 0.21 3.37 7.22
C LYS A 48 0.55 4.01 5.87
N CYS A 49 1.15 3.29 4.93
CA CYS A 49 1.33 3.78 3.56
C CYS A 49 0.00 3.90 2.82
N ILE A 50 -0.86 2.87 2.89
CA ILE A 50 -2.19 2.87 2.24
C ILE A 50 -3.05 4.03 2.76
N LEU A 51 -3.02 4.28 4.06
CA LEU A 51 -3.74 5.38 4.72
C LEU A 51 -3.07 6.76 4.52
N GLY A 52 -1.89 6.82 3.89
CA GLY A 52 -1.18 8.06 3.60
C GLY A 52 -0.45 8.69 4.79
N PHE A 53 -0.21 7.96 5.89
CA PHE A 53 0.61 8.40 7.02
C PHE A 53 2.11 8.32 6.72
N TYR A 54 2.52 7.35 5.90
CA TYR A 54 3.91 7.20 5.47
C TYR A 54 4.04 7.46 3.98
N ARG A 55 4.97 8.35 3.63
CA ARG A 55 5.33 8.60 2.23
C ARG A 55 6.18 7.45 1.71
N ILE A 56 5.74 6.84 0.61
CA ILE A 56 6.48 5.78 -0.07
C ILE A 56 7.75 6.36 -0.71
N THR A 57 8.79 5.54 -0.83
CA THR A 57 10.05 5.93 -1.47
C THR A 57 10.04 5.71 -2.98
N LYS A 58 9.29 4.70 -3.46
CA LYS A 58 9.03 4.40 -4.88
C LYS A 58 7.68 3.69 -5.02
N GLY A 59 7.14 3.67 -6.24
CA GLY A 59 5.89 2.98 -6.58
C GLY A 59 4.67 3.91 -6.56
N LYS A 60 3.48 3.32 -6.64
CA LYS A 60 2.21 4.06 -6.67
C LYS A 60 1.13 3.35 -5.84
N ILE A 61 0.21 4.13 -5.28
CA ILE A 61 -0.98 3.66 -4.59
C ILE A 61 -2.18 4.40 -5.17
N PHE A 62 -3.17 3.67 -5.66
CA PHE A 62 -4.41 4.19 -6.22
C PHE A 62 -5.58 3.77 -5.33
N SER A 63 -6.50 4.71 -5.03
CA SER A 63 -7.74 4.41 -4.31
C SER A 63 -8.88 5.24 -4.86
N LYS A 64 -10.09 4.63 -4.93
CA LYS A 64 -11.26 5.18 -5.60
C LYS A 64 -12.18 6.03 -4.69
N ASP A 65 -12.16 5.82 -3.36
CA ASP A 65 -13.19 6.38 -2.46
C ASP A 65 -12.91 7.78 -1.90
N LYS A 66 -11.65 8.23 -1.86
CA LYS A 66 -11.30 9.58 -1.36
C LYS A 66 -10.03 10.06 -2.02
N ASN A 67 -10.11 11.21 -2.72
CA ASN A 67 -9.00 12.04 -3.18
C ASN A 67 -7.70 11.27 -3.45
N THR A 68 -7.54 10.85 -4.70
CA THR A 68 -6.35 10.20 -5.24
C THR A 68 -5.07 10.87 -4.74
N ARG A 69 -4.44 10.29 -3.70
CA ARG A 69 -3.10 10.69 -3.26
C ARG A 69 -2.11 9.88 -4.06
N VAL A 70 -1.83 10.33 -5.27
CA VAL A 70 -0.70 9.83 -6.05
C VAL A 70 0.56 10.27 -5.32
N PHE A 71 1.15 9.38 -4.54
CA PHE A 71 2.48 9.60 -3.98
C PHE A 71 3.52 9.25 -5.05
N GLU A 72 3.66 10.10 -6.06
CA GLU A 72 4.75 9.98 -7.02
C GLU A 72 6.03 10.62 -6.47
N LYS A 73 7.15 9.96 -6.72
CA LYS A 73 8.47 10.57 -6.76
C LYS A 73 9.29 9.92 -7.86
#